data_AF-A0A6A2YVM6-F1
#
_entry.id   AF-A0A6A2YVM6-F1
#
_cell.length_a   1.000
_cell.length_b   1.000
_cell.length_c   1.000
_cell.angle_alpha   90.00
_cell.angle_beta   90.00
_cell.angle_gamma   90.00
#
_symmetry.space_group_name_H-M   'P 1'
#
loop_
_entity.id
_entity.type
_entity.pdbx_description
1 polymer ?
#
loop_
_entity_poly.entity_id
_entity_poly.type
_entity_poly.pdbx_seq_one_letter_code
_entity_poly.pdbx_strand_id
1 'polypeptide(L)'
;MENASSPKPTPPKSKRKHPKSSKEDQLARFKGIRRKKMSCFPCFNPRSKDSRIDIDNGSQTTSRHFADSSEHKKGSDQGHGSKGNRYVPFFDMRISQEVAGDALGEEFKGYVFKIMGGCDKQGFPMKQGVLTPGSVRLLLHRGTPCFRGYGKHNGERRRKSVRGCIVSQDLSVLNLVIVKKGENDLLGLTDTEKPRMRGPKRASKIRKIFNLSKEDDVRKYVNTYRRTFTTKSDKKKRIAKAKSEADEYQKLVATRLKEQRERRSESLAKRRFKLYTASKASVVA
;
A
#
# COMPACT_ATOMS: atom_id res chain seq x y z
N MET A 1 -49.06 41.25 35.65
CA MET A 1 -49.62 42.01 34.52
C MET A 1 -48.43 42.56 33.77
N GLU A 2 -48.20 42.31 32.48
CA GLU A 2 -49.06 41.66 31.47
C GLU A 2 -48.30 40.59 30.66
N ASN A 3 -49.05 39.70 30.02
CA ASN A 3 -48.53 38.74 29.03
C ASN A 3 -48.68 39.34 27.63
N ALA A 4 -47.72 39.09 26.73
CA ALA A 4 -47.92 39.32 25.30
C ALA A 4 -47.39 38.13 24.48
N SER A 5 -48.31 37.28 24.02
CA SER A 5 -48.05 36.11 23.19
C SER A 5 -47.87 36.49 21.71
N SER A 6 -46.93 35.84 21.03
CA SER A 6 -46.67 35.94 19.59
C SER A 6 -47.84 35.51 18.67
N PRO A 7 -47.90 36.00 17.42
CA PRO A 7 -48.61 35.34 16.31
C PRO A 7 -47.68 34.58 15.34
N LYS A 8 -48.16 33.43 14.83
CA LYS A 8 -47.73 32.71 13.61
C LYS A 8 -48.97 32.56 12.70
N PRO A 9 -48.92 32.70 11.36
CA PRO A 9 -48.66 31.54 10.46
C PRO A 9 -47.96 31.87 9.10
N THR A 10 -47.04 31.07 8.51
CA THR A 10 -47.12 29.82 7.67
C THR A 10 -47.39 30.06 6.13
N PRO A 11 -47.41 29.05 5.19
CA PRO A 11 -46.59 29.09 3.93
C PRO A 11 -47.46 28.88 2.63
N PRO A 12 -46.96 28.46 1.42
CA PRO A 12 -45.61 28.19 0.88
C PRO A 12 -45.33 28.90 -0.49
N LYS A 13 -44.27 28.57 -1.27
CA LYS A 13 -44.30 27.57 -2.37
C LYS A 13 -42.90 27.18 -2.90
N SER A 14 -42.84 26.01 -3.53
CA SER A 14 -41.63 25.32 -4.01
C SER A 14 -41.15 25.75 -5.40
N LYS A 15 -39.84 25.58 -5.67
CA LYS A 15 -39.33 25.12 -6.96
C LYS A 15 -38.27 24.01 -6.76
N ARG A 16 -38.60 22.80 -7.22
CA ARG A 16 -37.68 21.64 -7.33
C ARG A 16 -36.84 21.75 -8.63
N LYS A 17 -35.84 20.85 -8.75
CA LYS A 17 -34.95 20.56 -9.91
C LYS A 17 -33.67 21.41 -9.95
N HIS A 18 -32.46 20.89 -10.15
CA HIS A 18 -31.93 19.51 -10.20
C HIS A 18 -30.46 19.53 -9.69
N PRO A 19 -29.85 18.40 -9.29
CA PRO A 19 -28.47 18.39 -8.82
C PRO A 19 -27.51 18.66 -9.99
N LYS A 20 -26.74 19.75 -9.91
CA LYS A 20 -25.58 19.96 -10.78
C LYS A 20 -24.45 19.07 -10.30
N SER A 21 -24.19 17.98 -11.03
CA SER A 21 -23.02 17.12 -10.82
C SER A 21 -21.75 17.98 -10.83
N SER A 22 -20.98 17.90 -9.75
CA SER A 22 -19.69 18.59 -9.68
C SER A 22 -18.74 17.98 -10.71
N LYS A 23 -17.90 18.83 -11.31
CA LYS A 23 -16.95 18.44 -12.38
C LYS A 23 -15.92 17.36 -11.95
N GLU A 24 -15.92 16.95 -10.69
CA GLU A 24 -15.12 15.85 -10.16
C GLU A 24 -15.57 14.48 -10.71
N ASP A 25 -16.86 14.28 -10.99
CA ASP A 25 -17.38 13.00 -11.52
C ASP A 25 -16.97 12.72 -12.98
N GLN A 26 -16.71 13.77 -13.78
CA GLN A 26 -16.27 13.60 -15.17
C GLN A 26 -14.80 13.19 -15.28
N LEU A 27 -13.95 13.59 -14.32
CA LEU A 27 -12.52 13.24 -14.32
C LEU A 27 -12.27 11.77 -13.96
N ALA A 28 -13.27 11.08 -13.39
CA ALA A 28 -13.18 9.67 -13.03
C ALA A 28 -13.21 8.71 -14.24
N ARG A 29 -13.61 9.17 -15.44
CA ARG A 29 -13.72 8.31 -16.63
C ARG A 29 -12.43 8.16 -17.45
N PHE A 30 -11.40 9.00 -17.26
CA PHE A 30 -10.24 9.06 -18.17
C PHE A 30 -8.91 8.49 -17.65
N LYS A 31 -8.89 7.81 -16.49
CA LYS A 31 -7.73 7.00 -16.05
C LYS A 31 -8.16 5.63 -15.58
N GLY A 32 -8.20 4.69 -16.53
CA GLY A 32 -8.52 3.27 -16.35
C GLY A 32 -7.51 2.45 -15.53
N ILE A 33 -7.01 2.98 -14.41
CA ILE A 33 -6.23 2.20 -13.44
C ILE A 33 -7.22 1.52 -12.49
N ARG A 34 -7.83 0.43 -12.95
CA ARG A 34 -8.60 -0.49 -12.10
C ARG A 34 -7.62 -1.09 -11.08
N ARG A 35 -7.48 -0.47 -9.92
CA ARG A 35 -6.81 -1.08 -8.77
C ARG A 35 -7.57 -2.34 -8.37
N LYS A 36 -7.17 -3.49 -8.91
CA LYS A 36 -7.44 -4.83 -8.37
C LYS A 36 -6.85 -4.89 -6.97
N LYS A 37 -7.52 -4.30 -5.98
CA LYS A 37 -7.23 -4.53 -4.57
C LYS A 37 -7.62 -5.96 -4.29
N MET A 38 -6.63 -6.85 -4.25
CA MET A 38 -6.85 -8.25 -3.93
C MET A 38 -7.64 -8.36 -2.62
N SER A 39 -8.70 -9.16 -2.69
CA SER A 39 -9.32 -9.76 -1.52
C SER A 39 -8.32 -10.72 -0.85
N CYS A 40 -8.72 -11.28 0.30
CA CYS A 40 -7.95 -12.29 1.05
C CYS A 40 -6.78 -11.71 1.87
N PHE A 41 -7.12 -11.05 2.99
CA PHE A 41 -6.45 -11.26 4.28
C PHE A 41 -7.47 -10.90 5.38
N PRO A 42 -7.77 -11.82 6.33
CA PRO A 42 -8.68 -11.52 7.43
C PRO A 42 -8.03 -10.49 8.36
N CYS A 43 -8.78 -9.46 8.72
CA CYS A 43 -8.44 -8.51 9.80
C CYS A 43 -7.01 -7.94 9.87
N PHE A 44 -6.25 -7.90 8.76
CA PHE A 44 -4.98 -7.17 8.72
C PHE A 44 -5.24 -5.69 9.01
N ASN A 45 -4.84 -5.25 10.20
CA ASN A 45 -4.73 -3.85 10.55
C ASN A 45 -3.29 -3.43 10.23
N PRO A 46 -3.02 -2.73 9.10
CA PRO A 46 -1.68 -2.34 8.65
C PRO A 46 -1.11 -1.19 9.51
N ARG A 47 -1.18 -1.33 10.84
CA ARG A 47 -0.86 -0.31 11.83
C ARG A 47 -0.44 -0.87 13.18
N SER A 48 -0.66 -2.16 13.47
CA SER A 48 0.00 -2.81 14.60
C SER A 48 1.52 -2.86 14.35
N LYS A 49 2.27 -3.24 15.38
CA LYS A 49 3.73 -3.06 15.44
C LYS A 49 4.47 -4.38 15.60
N ASP A 50 3.73 -5.47 15.44
CA ASP A 50 4.01 -6.77 15.99
C ASP A 50 4.77 -7.55 14.91
N SER A 51 5.93 -8.10 15.25
CA SER A 51 6.74 -8.90 14.33
C SER A 51 5.99 -10.19 13.98
N ARG A 52 5.94 -10.50 12.69
CA ARG A 52 5.13 -11.58 12.14
C ARG A 52 6.03 -12.63 11.52
N ILE A 53 5.79 -13.88 11.86
CA ILE A 53 6.42 -15.03 11.22
C ILE A 53 5.33 -15.78 10.47
N ASP A 54 5.53 -15.98 9.18
CA ASP A 54 4.67 -16.86 8.40
C ASP A 54 5.40 -18.21 8.23
N ILE A 55 4.72 -19.30 8.57
CA ILE A 55 5.25 -20.67 8.56
C ILE A 55 4.59 -21.44 7.43
N ASP A 56 5.39 -21.90 6.48
CA ASP A 56 4.94 -22.60 5.28
C ASP A 56 5.16 -24.12 5.41
N ASN A 57 4.09 -24.89 5.22
CA ASN A 57 4.12 -26.37 5.27
C ASN A 57 4.68 -27.03 3.99
N GLY A 58 5.43 -26.30 3.16
CA GLY A 58 6.22 -26.86 2.05
C GLY A 58 5.45 -27.45 0.86
N SER A 59 4.13 -27.34 0.79
CA SER A 59 3.36 -27.84 -0.36
C SER A 59 3.64 -27.01 -1.62
N GLN A 60 4.22 -27.63 -2.65
CA GLN A 60 4.50 -27.00 -3.94
C GLN A 60 3.22 -26.52 -4.63
N THR A 61 2.87 -25.24 -4.50
CA THR A 61 1.80 -24.61 -5.29
C THR A 61 2.39 -23.67 -6.33
N THR A 62 2.37 -24.09 -7.59
CA THR A 62 2.79 -23.32 -8.77
C THR A 62 1.81 -22.18 -9.10
N SER A 63 1.76 -21.15 -8.25
CA SER A 63 1.05 -19.91 -8.57
C SER A 63 1.93 -18.68 -8.32
N ARG A 64 2.07 -17.84 -9.35
CA ARG A 64 2.88 -16.61 -9.34
C ARG A 64 2.19 -15.49 -8.55
N HIS A 65 2.09 -15.66 -7.23
CA HIS A 65 1.63 -14.65 -6.28
C HIS A 65 2.72 -14.29 -5.24
N PHE A 66 3.99 -14.49 -5.61
CA PHE A 66 5.14 -13.87 -4.99
C PHE A 66 5.37 -12.46 -5.56
N ALA A 67 4.66 -11.47 -5.02
CA ALA A 67 5.00 -10.04 -5.03
C ALA A 67 4.00 -9.26 -4.14
N ASP A 68 4.46 -8.21 -3.48
CA ASP A 68 3.66 -7.22 -2.73
C ASP A 68 3.03 -7.66 -1.37
N SER A 69 3.74 -8.48 -0.58
CA SER A 69 3.50 -8.59 0.88
C SER A 69 4.16 -7.42 1.64
N SER A 70 3.47 -6.84 2.63
CA SER A 70 3.61 -5.40 2.93
C SER A 70 4.28 -5.00 4.28
N GLU A 71 5.55 -5.32 4.45
CA GLU A 71 6.62 -4.51 5.08
C GLU A 71 6.18 -3.44 6.13
N HIS A 72 6.07 -3.72 7.46
CA HIS A 72 5.55 -2.73 8.46
C HIS A 72 6.20 -2.69 9.89
N LYS A 73 6.85 -1.55 10.21
CA LYS A 73 7.03 -0.89 11.55
C LYS A 73 7.77 -1.61 12.71
N LYS A 74 8.21 -2.83 12.48
CA LYS A 74 9.33 -3.60 13.06
C LYS A 74 9.22 -5.03 12.50
N GLY A 75 8.00 -5.46 12.15
CA GLY A 75 7.80 -6.51 11.18
C GLY A 75 8.44 -6.16 9.83
N SER A 76 9.62 -6.70 9.59
CA SER A 76 9.73 -7.56 8.42
C SER A 76 8.81 -8.76 8.62
N ASP A 77 8.24 -9.24 7.52
CA ASP A 77 7.52 -10.49 7.49
C ASP A 77 8.49 -11.48 6.80
N GLN A 78 8.96 -12.50 7.50
CA GLN A 78 9.78 -13.56 6.90
C GLN A 78 9.01 -14.87 6.88
N GLY A 79 9.02 -15.50 5.71
CA GLY A 79 8.53 -16.85 5.50
C GLY A 79 9.64 -17.85 5.82
N HIS A 80 9.53 -18.58 6.93
CA HIS A 80 10.47 -19.64 7.26
C HIS A 80 9.89 -20.99 6.81
N GLY A 81 10.45 -21.54 5.74
CA GLY A 81 10.11 -22.87 5.25
C GLY A 81 10.77 -23.95 6.11
N SER A 82 10.05 -24.51 7.08
CA SER A 82 10.54 -25.63 7.88
C SER A 82 10.33 -26.97 7.16
N LYS A 83 11.35 -27.83 7.23
CA LYS A 83 11.31 -29.22 6.77
C LYS A 83 11.28 -30.14 8.01
N GLY A 84 10.44 -31.18 7.97
CA GLY A 84 10.25 -32.14 9.06
C GLY A 84 9.03 -31.89 9.95
N ASN A 85 8.76 -32.80 10.89
CA ASN A 85 7.52 -32.83 11.69
C ASN A 85 7.48 -31.80 12.84
N ARG A 86 8.13 -30.64 12.67
CA ARG A 86 8.32 -29.58 13.70
C ARG A 86 7.05 -28.78 14.01
N TYR A 87 5.94 -29.07 13.33
CA TYR A 87 4.67 -28.36 13.45
C TYR A 87 3.70 -28.98 14.47
N VAL A 88 4.02 -30.16 15.01
CA VAL A 88 3.15 -30.89 15.97
C VAL A 88 2.65 -30.01 17.14
N PRO A 89 3.46 -29.15 17.78
CA PRO A 89 3.00 -28.31 18.89
C PRO A 89 1.96 -27.24 18.52
N PHE A 90 1.76 -26.99 17.22
CA PHE A 90 0.75 -26.07 16.73
C PHE A 90 -0.57 -26.77 16.41
N PHE A 91 -0.61 -28.10 16.24
CA PHE A 91 -1.86 -28.81 15.94
C PHE A 91 -2.82 -28.77 17.14
N ASP A 92 -4.12 -28.78 16.84
CA ASP A 92 -5.24 -28.64 17.77
C ASP A 92 -5.31 -27.32 18.59
N MET A 93 -4.28 -26.48 18.50
CA MET A 93 -4.29 -25.12 19.00
C MET A 93 -5.28 -24.23 18.22
N ARG A 94 -5.79 -23.21 18.88
CA ARG A 94 -6.78 -22.24 18.39
C ARG A 94 -6.14 -20.89 18.10
N ILE A 95 -6.73 -20.16 17.15
CA ILE A 95 -6.41 -18.74 16.94
C ILE A 95 -6.47 -17.96 18.27
N SER A 96 -5.46 -17.12 18.47
CA SER A 96 -5.15 -16.30 19.65
C SER A 96 -4.58 -17.02 20.87
N GLN A 97 -4.34 -18.34 20.81
CA GLN A 97 -3.51 -19.03 21.81
C GLN A 97 -2.02 -18.71 21.62
N GLU A 98 -1.29 -18.85 22.71
CA GLU A 98 0.16 -18.67 22.79
C GLU A 98 0.83 -20.05 22.82
N VAL A 99 1.91 -20.20 22.05
CA VAL A 99 2.65 -21.45 21.83
C VAL A 99 4.15 -21.15 21.96
N ALA A 100 4.89 -22.06 22.59
CA ALA A 100 6.34 -21.96 22.75
C ALA A 100 7.07 -22.17 21.41
N GLY A 101 8.10 -21.37 21.16
CA GLY A 101 8.89 -21.39 19.93
C GLY A 101 9.93 -22.50 19.86
N ASP A 102 10.31 -23.08 21.00
CA ASP A 102 11.47 -23.96 21.16
C ASP A 102 11.48 -25.17 20.20
N ALA A 103 10.30 -25.66 19.84
CA ALA A 103 10.15 -26.83 18.96
C ALA A 103 10.26 -26.54 17.45
N LEU A 104 10.26 -25.26 17.02
CA LEU A 104 10.49 -24.88 15.62
C LEU A 104 11.97 -24.97 15.24
N GLY A 105 12.86 -24.75 16.20
CA GLY A 105 14.31 -24.78 16.03
C GLY A 105 15.03 -23.96 17.10
N GLU A 106 16.34 -24.17 17.23
CA GLU A 106 17.21 -23.50 18.22
C GLU A 106 17.21 -21.97 18.07
N GLU A 107 17.03 -21.47 16.85
CA GLU A 107 16.82 -20.05 16.51
C GLU A 107 15.65 -19.42 17.29
N PHE A 108 14.61 -20.19 17.56
CA PHE A 108 13.35 -19.76 18.17
C PHE A 108 13.25 -20.08 19.67
N LYS A 109 14.37 -20.48 20.30
CA LYS A 109 14.42 -20.80 21.73
C LYS A 109 14.06 -19.58 22.61
N GLY A 110 13.18 -19.80 23.58
CA GLY A 110 12.66 -18.78 24.49
C GLY A 110 11.62 -17.82 23.86
N TYR A 111 11.30 -17.96 22.58
CA TYR A 111 10.25 -17.15 21.95
C TYR A 111 8.85 -17.65 22.31
N VAL A 112 7.91 -16.72 22.51
CA VAL A 112 6.48 -17.04 22.65
C VAL A 112 5.71 -16.44 21.50
N PHE A 113 5.06 -17.31 20.72
CA PHE A 113 4.29 -16.95 19.53
C PHE A 113 2.80 -17.02 19.80
N LYS A 114 2.04 -16.09 19.23
CA LYS A 114 0.58 -16.09 19.22
C LYS A 114 0.06 -16.40 17.82
N ILE A 115 -0.81 -17.41 17.71
CA ILE A 115 -1.42 -17.78 16.43
C ILE A 115 -2.43 -16.70 16.02
N MET A 116 -2.14 -15.92 14.98
CA MET A 116 -3.06 -14.88 14.50
C MET A 116 -4.03 -15.36 13.43
N GLY A 117 -3.70 -16.46 12.73
CA GLY A 117 -4.55 -17.07 11.71
C GLY A 117 -3.74 -17.88 10.72
N GLY A 118 -4.34 -18.19 9.58
CA GLY A 118 -3.72 -19.00 8.54
C GLY A 118 -4.55 -19.05 7.27
N CYS A 119 -4.00 -19.69 6.25
CA CYS A 119 -4.68 -20.02 5.00
C CYS A 119 -4.59 -21.53 4.75
N ASP A 120 -5.73 -22.12 4.37
CA ASP A 120 -5.83 -23.48 3.85
C ASP A 120 -5.09 -23.63 2.51
N LYS A 121 -4.79 -24.85 2.07
CA LYS A 121 -4.14 -25.12 0.76
C LYS A 121 -4.93 -24.56 -0.44
N GLN A 122 -6.25 -24.44 -0.34
CA GLN A 122 -7.09 -23.79 -1.38
C GLN A 122 -7.22 -22.26 -1.19
N GLY A 123 -6.42 -21.66 -0.30
CA GLY A 123 -6.43 -20.21 -0.01
C GLY A 123 -7.61 -19.74 0.84
N PHE A 124 -8.35 -20.63 1.51
CA PHE A 124 -9.42 -20.23 2.42
C PHE A 124 -8.83 -19.72 3.74
N PRO A 125 -9.08 -18.46 4.13
CA PRO A 125 -8.57 -17.91 5.38
C PRO A 125 -9.30 -18.49 6.59
N MET A 126 -8.57 -18.70 7.68
CA MET A 126 -9.14 -19.08 8.97
C MET A 126 -9.98 -17.95 9.60
N LYS A 127 -10.98 -18.31 10.40
CA LYS A 127 -11.82 -17.35 11.14
C LYS A 127 -11.98 -17.74 12.59
N GLN A 128 -11.63 -16.82 13.49
CA GLN A 128 -11.85 -16.95 14.93
C GLN A 128 -13.34 -17.18 15.27
N GLY A 129 -13.60 -18.09 16.21
CA GLY A 129 -14.95 -18.48 16.64
C GLY A 129 -15.61 -19.59 15.83
N VAL A 130 -14.93 -20.14 14.81
CA VAL A 130 -15.40 -21.33 14.08
C VAL A 130 -14.64 -22.54 14.61
N LEU A 131 -15.21 -23.24 15.59
CA LEU A 131 -14.56 -24.32 16.37
C LEU A 131 -14.46 -25.66 15.60
N THR A 132 -14.00 -25.63 14.36
CA THR A 132 -13.72 -26.82 13.54
C THR A 132 -12.26 -26.83 13.10
N PRO A 133 -11.64 -27.99 12.86
CA PRO A 133 -10.38 -28.06 12.13
C PRO A 133 -10.65 -27.76 10.64
N GLY A 134 -11.66 -28.39 10.04
CA GLY A 134 -12.03 -28.25 8.62
C GLY A 134 -12.68 -26.90 8.23
N SER A 135 -13.11 -26.80 6.97
CA SER A 135 -13.74 -25.59 6.40
C SER A 135 -15.28 -25.64 6.42
N VAL A 136 -15.92 -24.48 6.61
CA VAL A 136 -17.38 -24.35 6.79
C VAL A 136 -17.95 -23.22 5.90
N ARG A 137 -19.14 -23.41 5.33
CA ARG A 137 -19.81 -22.43 4.44
C ARG A 137 -20.74 -21.46 5.20
N LEU A 138 -20.16 -20.38 5.73
CA LEU A 138 -20.85 -19.36 6.52
C LEU A 138 -21.43 -18.22 5.66
N LEU A 139 -22.56 -17.64 6.10
CA LEU A 139 -23.12 -16.40 5.55
C LEU A 139 -22.42 -15.19 6.17
N LEU A 140 -21.61 -14.47 5.39
CA LEU A 140 -20.83 -13.33 5.88
C LEU A 140 -21.46 -11.98 5.49
N HIS A 141 -21.38 -11.00 6.37
CA HIS A 141 -21.80 -9.61 6.13
C HIS A 141 -20.58 -8.71 5.89
N ARG A 142 -20.75 -7.61 5.15
CA ARG A 142 -19.67 -6.68 4.79
C ARG A 142 -18.92 -6.18 6.03
N GLY A 143 -17.60 -6.40 6.06
CA GLY A 143 -16.73 -5.98 7.16
C GLY A 143 -16.32 -7.12 8.10
N THR A 144 -16.98 -8.28 8.03
CA THR A 144 -16.54 -9.49 8.75
C THR A 144 -15.14 -9.91 8.29
N PRO A 145 -14.29 -10.52 9.14
CA PRO A 145 -13.18 -11.36 8.66
C PRO A 145 -13.62 -12.28 7.51
N CYS A 146 -12.71 -12.49 6.55
CA CYS A 146 -12.94 -13.26 5.32
C CYS A 146 -13.91 -12.61 4.29
N PHE A 147 -14.62 -11.52 4.64
CA PHE A 147 -15.47 -10.76 3.70
C PHE A 147 -15.44 -9.23 3.89
N ARG A 148 -14.45 -8.59 3.24
CA ARG A 148 -14.31 -7.13 3.19
C ARG A 148 -15.49 -6.39 2.55
N GLY A 149 -16.21 -7.02 1.61
CA GLY A 149 -17.42 -6.47 0.97
C GLY A 149 -17.24 -5.12 0.23
N TYR A 150 -16.03 -4.77 -0.21
CA TYR A 150 -15.81 -3.58 -1.04
C TYR A 150 -16.35 -3.81 -2.46
N GLY A 151 -16.98 -2.78 -3.04
CA GLY A 151 -17.58 -2.86 -4.38
C GLY A 151 -18.85 -3.72 -4.45
N LYS A 152 -19.50 -3.97 -3.30
CA LYS A 152 -20.74 -4.74 -3.17
C LYS A 152 -21.87 -3.88 -2.63
N HIS A 153 -23.11 -4.30 -2.87
CA HIS A 153 -24.28 -3.51 -2.47
C HIS A 153 -24.35 -3.39 -0.94
N ASN A 154 -24.90 -2.27 -0.45
CA ASN A 154 -25.14 -2.10 0.97
C ASN A 154 -26.17 -3.15 1.43
N GLY A 155 -25.89 -3.83 2.54
CA GLY A 155 -26.70 -4.97 3.00
C GLY A 155 -26.37 -6.33 2.35
N GLU A 156 -25.54 -6.40 1.29
CA GLU A 156 -25.20 -7.68 0.64
C GLU A 156 -24.51 -8.65 1.63
N ARG A 157 -25.13 -9.81 1.85
CA ARG A 157 -24.56 -10.94 2.60
C ARG A 157 -24.21 -12.04 1.59
N ARG A 158 -23.06 -12.70 1.74
CA ARG A 158 -22.62 -13.76 0.82
C ARG A 158 -22.17 -15.01 1.57
N ARG A 159 -22.69 -16.17 1.17
CA ARG A 159 -22.24 -17.47 1.70
C ARG A 159 -20.87 -17.81 1.10
N LYS A 160 -19.88 -18.07 1.95
CA LYS A 160 -18.49 -18.37 1.58
C LYS A 160 -17.93 -19.51 2.42
N SER A 161 -17.08 -20.33 1.83
CA SER A 161 -16.21 -21.26 2.57
C SER A 161 -15.15 -20.49 3.34
N VAL A 162 -14.88 -20.91 4.57
CA VAL A 162 -13.97 -20.30 5.54
C VAL A 162 -13.34 -21.42 6.34
N ARG A 163 -12.02 -21.40 6.58
CA ARG A 163 -11.36 -22.41 7.43
C ARG A 163 -11.70 -22.13 8.91
N GLY A 164 -11.83 -23.19 9.71
CA GLY A 164 -12.05 -23.04 11.14
C GLY A 164 -10.85 -22.41 11.87
N CYS A 165 -10.97 -22.24 13.19
CA CYS A 165 -9.92 -21.63 14.01
C CYS A 165 -8.95 -22.63 14.65
N ILE A 166 -9.20 -23.93 14.52
CA ILE A 166 -8.32 -24.99 15.01
C ILE A 166 -7.26 -25.26 13.94
N VAL A 167 -6.01 -25.40 14.37
CA VAL A 167 -4.85 -25.61 13.50
C VAL A 167 -4.69 -27.10 13.16
N SER A 168 -4.34 -27.38 11.90
CA SER A 168 -4.37 -28.72 11.31
C SER A 168 -3.39 -28.83 10.13
N GLN A 169 -2.99 -30.06 9.77
CA GLN A 169 -2.05 -30.37 8.67
C GLN A 169 -2.46 -29.88 7.27
N ASP A 170 -3.75 -29.57 7.05
CA ASP A 170 -4.25 -29.04 5.77
C ASP A 170 -3.79 -27.61 5.47
N LEU A 171 -3.35 -26.86 6.48
CA LEU A 171 -2.95 -25.47 6.29
C LEU A 171 -1.71 -25.38 5.40
N SER A 172 -1.69 -24.38 4.52
CA SER A 172 -0.54 -24.06 3.69
C SER A 172 0.38 -23.08 4.43
N VAL A 173 -0.21 -22.05 5.06
CA VAL A 173 0.52 -20.98 5.77
C VAL A 173 -0.12 -20.72 7.12
N LEU A 174 0.67 -20.76 8.19
CA LEU A 174 0.32 -20.28 9.53
C LEU A 174 0.95 -18.91 9.78
N ASN A 175 0.17 -17.98 10.34
CA ASN A 175 0.59 -16.61 10.60
C ASN A 175 0.73 -16.41 12.11
N LEU A 176 1.96 -16.25 12.59
CA LEU A 176 2.30 -16.06 14.00
C LEU A 176 2.69 -14.61 14.29
N VAL A 177 2.53 -14.18 15.54
CA VAL A 177 3.02 -12.90 16.06
C VAL A 177 3.84 -13.13 17.32
N ILE A 178 4.98 -12.46 17.46
CA ILE A 178 5.82 -12.54 18.65
C ILE A 178 5.17 -11.77 19.81
N VAL A 179 4.97 -12.43 20.95
CA VAL A 179 4.51 -11.82 22.21
C VAL A 179 5.69 -11.52 23.12
N LYS A 180 6.61 -12.47 23.26
CA LYS A 180 7.87 -12.34 24.02
C LYS A 180 9.05 -12.67 23.12
N LYS A 181 10.08 -11.82 23.14
CA LYS A 181 11.35 -12.06 22.47
C LYS A 181 12.13 -13.12 23.27
N GLY A 182 12.71 -14.10 22.58
CA GLY A 182 13.60 -15.10 23.17
C GLY A 182 15.05 -14.61 23.32
N GLU A 183 15.95 -15.56 23.54
CA GLU A 183 17.38 -15.33 23.82
C GLU A 183 18.13 -14.84 22.56
N ASN A 184 17.97 -15.56 21.44
CA ASN A 184 18.64 -15.29 20.17
C ASN A 184 17.93 -14.19 19.36
N ASP A 185 18.66 -13.35 18.63
CA ASP A 185 18.06 -12.40 17.69
C ASP A 185 17.78 -13.04 16.31
N LEU A 186 16.58 -12.81 15.78
CA LEU A 186 16.15 -13.32 14.48
C LEU A 186 16.52 -12.32 13.38
N LEU A 187 17.36 -12.77 12.44
CA LEU A 187 17.89 -11.96 11.35
C LEU A 187 16.76 -11.28 10.57
N GLY A 188 16.86 -9.96 10.42
CA GLY A 188 15.85 -9.14 9.76
C GLY A 188 14.54 -8.92 10.56
N LEU A 189 14.15 -9.80 11.49
CA LEU A 189 12.86 -9.74 12.18
C LEU A 189 12.89 -8.91 13.48
N THR A 190 13.86 -9.19 14.37
CA THR A 190 14.04 -8.43 15.62
C THR A 190 15.14 -7.37 15.51
N ASP A 191 16.15 -7.69 14.69
CA ASP A 191 17.30 -6.84 14.34
C ASP A 191 16.89 -5.49 13.71
N THR A 192 15.97 -5.47 12.74
CA THR A 192 15.69 -4.22 11.99
C THR A 192 14.63 -3.30 12.64
N GLU A 193 15.09 -2.14 13.11
CA GLU A 193 14.27 -1.08 13.73
C GLU A 193 13.48 -0.23 12.70
N LYS A 194 12.29 -0.69 12.28
CA LYS A 194 11.49 0.06 11.29
C LYS A 194 10.61 1.19 11.92
N PRO A 195 10.77 2.47 11.54
CA PRO A 195 10.03 3.58 12.15
C PRO A 195 8.52 3.63 11.81
N ARG A 196 7.73 4.32 12.67
CA ARG A 196 6.28 4.52 12.45
C ARG A 196 6.01 5.47 11.26
N MET A 197 5.68 4.92 10.09
CA MET A 197 5.32 5.65 8.85
C MET A 197 4.36 6.87 9.00
N ARG A 198 3.49 6.90 10.02
CA ARG A 198 2.58 8.02 10.30
C ARG A 198 2.37 8.19 11.79
N GLY A 199 2.58 9.40 12.30
CA GLY A 199 2.12 9.83 13.62
C GLY A 199 0.60 10.10 13.68
N PRO A 200 0.06 10.43 14.87
CA PRO A 200 -1.35 10.77 15.02
C PRO A 200 -1.73 12.06 14.27
N LYS A 201 -2.96 12.13 13.75
CA LYS A 201 -3.52 13.36 13.13
C LYS A 201 -4.32 14.22 14.12
N ARG A 202 -4.90 13.63 15.16
CA ARG A 202 -5.79 14.33 16.12
C ARG A 202 -4.98 14.90 17.28
N ALA A 203 -5.20 16.18 17.61
CA ALA A 203 -4.44 16.90 18.65
C ALA A 203 -4.40 16.17 20.00
N SER A 204 -5.55 15.66 20.47
CA SER A 204 -5.63 14.88 21.71
C SER A 204 -4.77 13.61 21.74
N LYS A 205 -4.48 13.00 20.57
CA LYS A 205 -3.56 11.85 20.48
C LYS A 205 -2.10 12.26 20.36
N ILE A 206 -1.80 13.50 19.96
CA ILE A 206 -0.44 14.03 19.92
C ILE A 206 -0.03 14.43 21.35
N ARG A 207 -0.90 15.15 22.06
CA ARG A 207 -0.72 15.50 23.48
C ARG A 207 -0.43 14.27 24.35
N LYS A 208 -1.17 13.16 24.16
CA LYS A 208 -0.93 11.88 24.85
C LYS A 208 0.35 11.13 24.48
N ILE A 209 1.04 11.47 23.39
CA ILE A 209 2.32 10.82 23.02
C ILE A 209 3.52 11.64 23.51
N PHE A 210 3.41 12.96 23.46
CA PHE A 210 4.47 13.88 23.89
C PHE A 210 4.24 14.41 25.32
N ASN A 211 3.27 13.87 26.05
CA ASN A 211 2.85 14.27 27.40
C ASN A 211 2.63 15.79 27.56
N LEU A 212 2.08 16.43 26.52
CA LEU A 212 1.84 17.88 26.48
C LEU A 212 0.55 18.27 27.19
N SER A 213 0.54 19.49 27.74
CA SER A 213 -0.62 20.13 28.36
C SER A 213 -1.69 20.52 27.33
N LYS A 214 -2.78 21.15 27.81
CA LYS A 214 -3.82 21.72 26.93
C LYS A 214 -3.38 23.04 26.27
N GLU A 215 -2.38 23.71 26.82
CA GLU A 215 -1.94 25.05 26.40
C GLU A 215 -0.88 24.99 25.30
N ASP A 216 -0.08 23.92 25.28
CA ASP A 216 0.98 23.71 24.29
C ASP A 216 0.45 23.63 22.85
N ASP A 217 1.14 24.35 21.94
CA ASP A 217 0.89 24.28 20.50
C ASP A 217 1.39 22.96 19.92
N VAL A 218 0.40 22.14 19.58
CA VAL A 218 0.57 20.82 19.00
C VAL A 218 1.22 20.86 17.60
N ARG A 219 1.13 21.98 16.85
CA ARG A 219 1.59 22.07 15.45
C ARG A 219 3.09 21.76 15.30
N LYS A 220 3.90 22.19 16.25
CA LYS A 220 5.36 21.95 16.30
C LYS A 220 5.69 20.44 16.26
N TYR A 221 4.87 19.61 16.89
CA TYR A 221 5.07 18.16 17.08
C TYR A 221 4.39 17.29 15.99
N VAL A 222 3.76 17.87 14.97
CA VAL A 222 3.04 17.12 13.91
C VAL A 222 3.99 16.47 12.90
N ASN A 223 5.17 17.04 12.68
CA ASN A 223 6.05 16.69 11.56
C ASN A 223 7.07 15.58 11.89
N THR A 224 7.34 15.31 13.17
CA THR A 224 8.34 14.32 13.65
C THR A 224 8.11 12.88 13.18
N TYR A 225 6.88 12.55 12.75
CA TYR A 225 6.48 11.22 12.25
C TYR A 225 5.80 11.27 10.88
N ARG A 226 6.11 12.28 10.06
CA ARG A 226 5.67 12.34 8.66
C ARG A 226 6.90 12.21 7.78
N ARG A 227 6.78 11.47 6.66
CA ARG A 227 7.68 11.69 5.52
C ARG A 227 7.74 13.20 5.26
N THR A 228 8.93 13.72 4.97
CA THR A 228 9.11 15.07 4.43
C THR A 228 8.29 15.18 3.16
N PHE A 229 7.10 15.76 3.27
CA PHE A 229 6.25 16.00 2.12
C PHE A 229 6.82 17.21 1.40
N THR A 230 7.23 17.02 0.15
CA THR A 230 7.50 18.16 -0.74
C THR A 230 6.28 19.07 -0.74
N THR A 231 6.49 20.31 -0.29
CA THR A 231 5.40 21.27 -0.11
C THR A 231 4.82 21.66 -1.48
N LYS A 232 3.65 22.32 -1.49
CA LYS A 232 3.10 22.85 -2.74
C LYS A 232 4.08 23.80 -3.43
N SER A 233 4.88 24.54 -2.65
CA SER A 233 6.00 25.38 -3.09
C SER A 233 7.12 24.55 -3.74
N ASP A 234 7.60 23.48 -3.10
CA ASP A 234 8.69 22.65 -3.65
C ASP A 234 8.27 21.95 -4.94
N LYS A 235 7.01 21.50 -5.00
CA LYS A 235 6.43 20.94 -6.23
C LYS A 235 6.34 22.00 -7.35
N LYS A 236 6.00 23.26 -7.05
CA LYS A 236 6.04 24.37 -8.01
C LYS A 236 7.48 24.64 -8.48
N LYS A 237 8.45 24.75 -7.56
CA LYS A 237 9.88 24.94 -7.88
C LYS A 237 10.41 23.86 -8.82
N ARG A 238 10.09 22.59 -8.55
CA ARG A 238 10.51 21.46 -9.41
C ARG A 238 9.87 21.50 -10.81
N ILE A 239 8.62 21.93 -10.92
CA ILE A 239 7.95 22.10 -12.22
C ILE A 239 8.54 23.28 -13.00
N ALA A 240 8.88 24.38 -12.32
CA ALA A 240 9.55 25.52 -12.95
C ALA A 240 10.94 25.13 -13.49
N LYS A 241 11.76 24.43 -12.69
CA LYS A 241 13.09 23.96 -13.12
C LYS A 241 13.03 23.03 -14.33
N ALA A 242 12.10 22.06 -14.32
CA ALA A 242 11.91 21.13 -15.44
C ALA A 242 11.40 21.83 -16.72
N LYS A 243 10.76 22.99 -16.61
CA LYS A 243 10.39 23.82 -17.77
C LYS A 243 11.60 24.58 -18.32
N SER A 244 12.37 25.26 -17.47
CA SER A 244 13.55 26.01 -17.93
C SER A 244 14.59 25.09 -18.57
N GLU A 245 14.82 23.91 -18.00
CA GLU A 245 15.70 22.87 -18.58
C GLU A 245 15.22 22.40 -19.97
N ALA A 246 13.89 22.27 -20.17
CA ALA A 246 13.32 21.90 -21.46
C ALA A 246 13.41 23.04 -22.49
N ASP A 247 13.17 24.28 -22.07
CA ASP A 247 13.26 25.46 -22.94
C ASP A 247 14.72 25.73 -23.38
N GLU A 248 15.69 25.50 -22.49
CA GLU A 248 17.14 25.54 -22.79
C GLU A 248 17.53 24.43 -23.78
N TYR A 249 17.05 23.20 -23.58
CA TYR A 249 17.30 22.10 -24.51
C TYR A 249 16.71 22.36 -25.90
N GLN A 250 15.49 22.91 -25.99
CA GLN A 250 14.90 23.27 -27.29
C GLN A 250 15.70 24.34 -28.03
N LYS A 251 16.22 25.36 -27.33
CA LYS A 251 17.14 26.36 -27.92
C LYS A 251 18.40 25.71 -28.46
N LEU A 252 19.01 24.79 -27.70
CA LEU A 252 20.21 24.06 -28.13
C LEU A 252 19.96 23.13 -29.33
N VAL A 253 18.79 22.48 -29.41
CA VAL A 253 18.41 21.71 -30.61
C VAL A 253 18.24 22.63 -31.81
N ALA A 254 17.63 23.81 -31.64
CA ALA A 254 17.45 24.78 -32.73
C ALA A 254 18.79 25.33 -33.27
N THR A 255 19.76 25.64 -32.40
CA THR A 255 21.10 26.09 -32.86
C THR A 255 21.83 24.98 -33.61
N ARG A 256 21.85 23.74 -33.08
CA ARG A 256 22.48 22.60 -33.76
C ARG A 256 21.90 22.29 -35.13
N LEU A 257 20.57 22.39 -35.28
CA LEU A 257 19.90 22.22 -36.58
C LEU A 257 20.24 23.36 -37.56
N LYS A 258 20.45 24.59 -37.06
CA LYS A 258 20.91 25.72 -37.88
C LYS A 258 22.35 25.51 -38.38
N GLU A 259 23.28 25.21 -37.47
CA GLU A 259 24.68 24.88 -37.81
C GLU A 259 24.78 23.78 -38.88
N GLN A 260 23.95 22.73 -38.77
CA GLN A 260 23.95 21.63 -39.72
C GLN A 260 23.45 22.04 -41.12
N ARG A 261 22.45 22.94 -41.19
CA ARG A 261 21.96 23.51 -42.45
C ARG A 261 23.01 24.40 -43.12
N GLU A 262 23.68 25.24 -42.34
CA GLU A 262 24.74 26.13 -42.83
C GLU A 262 25.91 25.32 -43.41
N ARG A 263 26.46 24.34 -42.68
CA ARG A 263 27.51 23.43 -43.19
C ARG A 263 27.09 22.66 -44.44
N ARG A 264 25.82 22.25 -44.55
CA ARG A 264 25.28 21.61 -45.76
C ARG A 264 25.21 22.59 -46.93
N SER A 265 24.84 23.85 -46.70
CA SER A 265 24.82 24.88 -47.74
C SER A 265 26.23 25.21 -48.26
N GLU A 266 27.22 25.34 -47.36
CA GLU A 266 28.61 25.62 -47.73
C GLU A 266 29.24 24.48 -48.54
N SER A 267 29.03 23.22 -48.13
CA SER A 267 29.55 22.06 -48.86
C SER A 267 28.92 21.92 -50.25
N LEU A 268 27.63 22.22 -50.39
CA LEU A 268 26.97 22.31 -51.70
C LEU A 268 27.50 23.48 -52.55
N ALA A 269 27.74 24.65 -51.95
CA ALA A 269 28.33 25.80 -52.64
C ALA A 269 29.76 25.50 -53.13
N LYS A 270 30.62 24.93 -52.27
CA LYS A 270 31.97 24.46 -52.62
C LYS A 270 31.94 23.41 -53.73
N ARG A 271 30.96 22.48 -53.73
CA ARG A 271 30.79 21.49 -54.80
C ARG A 271 30.32 22.12 -56.12
N ARG A 272 29.35 23.06 -56.07
CA ARG A 272 28.90 23.82 -57.25
C ARG A 272 30.04 24.64 -57.87
N PHE A 273 30.83 25.32 -57.04
CA PHE A 273 32.01 26.08 -57.47
C PHE A 273 33.03 25.18 -58.17
N LYS A 274 33.40 24.03 -57.57
CA LYS A 274 34.32 23.06 -58.19
C LYS A 274 33.83 22.55 -59.55
N LEU A 275 32.52 22.26 -59.68
CA LEU A 275 31.93 21.83 -60.95
C LEU A 275 31.99 22.94 -62.00
N TYR A 276 31.64 24.18 -61.62
CA TYR A 276 31.73 25.35 -62.50
C TYR A 276 33.17 25.62 -62.98
N THR A 277 34.16 25.53 -62.09
CA THR A 277 35.57 25.69 -62.49
C THR A 277 36.04 24.58 -63.42
N ALA A 278 35.60 23.34 -63.21
CA ALA A 278 35.94 22.21 -64.08
C ALA A 278 35.31 22.36 -65.48
N SER A 279 34.02 22.73 -65.56
CA SER A 279 33.34 22.96 -66.84
C SER A 279 33.89 24.18 -67.59
N LYS A 280 34.39 25.20 -66.87
CA LYS A 280 35.02 26.37 -67.50
C LYS A 280 36.41 26.03 -68.05
N ALA A 281 37.17 25.19 -67.35
CA ALA A 281 38.47 24.71 -67.84
C ALA A 281 38.34 23.85 -69.11
N SER A 282 37.31 23.02 -69.22
CA SER A 282 37.05 22.16 -70.39
C SER A 282 36.42 22.87 -71.61
N VAL A 283 36.16 24.19 -71.52
CA VAL A 283 35.61 25.02 -72.62
C VAL A 283 36.66 26.02 -73.14
N VAL A 284 37.81 26.11 -72.45
CA VAL A 284 38.94 27.01 -72.79
C VAL A 284 40.17 26.21 -73.26
N ALA A 285 40.07 24.89 -73.30
CA ALA A 285 41.04 23.95 -73.87
C ALA A 285 40.46 23.31 -75.13
#